data_AF-A0A1Y5FC45-F1
#
_entry.id   AF-A0A1Y5FC45-F1
#
_cell.length_a   1.000
_cell.length_b   1.000
_cell.length_c   1.000
_cell.angle_alpha   90.00
_cell.angle_beta   90.00
_cell.angle_gamma   90.00
#
_symmetry.space_group_name_H-M   'P 1'
#
loop_
_entity.id
_entity.type
_entity.pdbx_description
1 polymer ?
#
loop_
_entity_poly.entity_id
_entity_poly.type
_entity_poly.pdbx_seq_one_letter_code
_entity_poly.pdbx_strand_id
1 'polypeptide(L)'
;MKSLLLLVLLTNSAMANYQGSHISDVWETVQEKSYSKLPQTKVNMNRLTKWGKSKLEQSANRTISNRSDILPYFEKLVHPNGTCLLGEWKIDEDNIYTGYFKKGSQGLIVSRASVALSDTKRGKRRSFGLAGKIYPTTDINHSENLETANFFTMDDLGGTKIKKFSLTKLTNEPELSVSLGAIFLIRMARFVSKAFTNADNNPGLRQLWQISSLGLKDGEAQLTPMWMRLSAVKGFEYNSEKDFRNEIAENIKRNGDMTFSIEVAGTMNAGSEQVKSFTKIGTIKYTEISASEGCDHRLHFNHPKLRADLN
;
A
#
# COMPACT_ATOMS: atom_id res chain seq x y z
N MET A 1 -10.68 -9.64 -54.59
CA MET A 1 -9.90 -9.81 -53.34
C MET A 1 -10.57 -9.01 -52.24
N LYS A 2 -11.21 -9.70 -51.28
CA LYS A 2 -11.88 -9.10 -50.12
C LYS A 2 -10.83 -8.84 -49.04
N SER A 3 -10.64 -7.58 -48.67
CA SER A 3 -9.84 -7.21 -47.49
C SER A 3 -10.80 -7.07 -46.31
N LEU A 4 -10.80 -8.05 -45.41
CA LEU A 4 -11.61 -8.06 -44.20
C LEU A 4 -10.84 -7.24 -43.13
N LEU A 5 -11.30 -6.02 -42.88
CA LEU A 5 -10.78 -5.19 -41.79
C LEU A 5 -11.29 -5.79 -40.47
N LEU A 6 -10.43 -6.46 -39.72
CA LEU A 6 -10.75 -6.96 -38.37
C LEU A 6 -10.75 -5.76 -37.41
N LEU A 7 -11.92 -5.18 -37.20
CA LEU A 7 -12.13 -4.14 -36.18
C LEU A 7 -12.08 -4.81 -34.81
N VAL A 8 -10.95 -4.73 -34.12
CA VAL A 8 -10.84 -5.14 -32.71
C VAL A 8 -11.66 -4.14 -31.90
N LEU A 9 -12.89 -4.52 -31.58
CA LEU A 9 -13.74 -3.82 -30.62
C LEU A 9 -13.08 -3.93 -29.25
N LEU A 10 -12.33 -2.88 -28.87
CA LEU A 10 -12.00 -2.62 -27.47
C LEU A 10 -13.32 -2.33 -26.76
N THR A 11 -13.92 -3.36 -26.15
CA THR A 11 -15.04 -3.16 -25.25
C THR A 11 -14.56 -2.28 -24.11
N ASN A 12 -15.07 -1.05 -24.02
CA ASN A 12 -15.08 -0.29 -22.79
C ASN A 12 -15.77 -1.17 -21.74
N SER A 13 -14.99 -1.80 -20.87
CA SER A 13 -15.48 -2.47 -19.67
C SER A 13 -16.04 -1.41 -18.74
N ALA A 14 -17.26 -0.99 -19.05
CA ALA A 14 -18.15 -0.30 -18.13
C ALA A 14 -18.24 -1.16 -16.86
N MET A 15 -17.74 -0.61 -15.76
CA MET A 15 -17.92 -1.02 -14.37
C MET A 15 -18.40 -2.47 -14.17
N ALA A 16 -17.55 -3.45 -14.49
CA ALA A 16 -17.70 -4.76 -13.87
C ALA A 16 -17.50 -4.55 -12.36
N ASN A 17 -18.49 -4.95 -11.55
CA ASN A 17 -18.33 -5.01 -10.10
C ASN A 17 -17.06 -5.82 -9.81
N TYR A 18 -16.16 -5.27 -9.00
CA TYR A 18 -14.93 -5.97 -8.61
C TYR A 18 -15.30 -7.26 -7.90
N GLN A 19 -14.84 -8.40 -8.42
CA GLN A 19 -15.16 -9.73 -7.90
C GLN A 19 -14.01 -10.31 -7.06
N GLY A 20 -12.96 -9.54 -6.79
CA GLY A 20 -11.75 -10.06 -6.14
C GLY A 20 -10.69 -10.59 -7.10
N SER A 21 -9.72 -11.29 -6.53
CA SER A 21 -8.70 -12.05 -7.26
C SER A 21 -8.22 -13.26 -6.45
N HIS A 22 -7.56 -14.22 -7.10
CA HIS A 22 -6.80 -15.26 -6.42
C HIS A 22 -5.44 -14.71 -5.99
N ILE A 23 -5.08 -14.95 -4.73
CA ILE A 23 -3.79 -14.51 -4.20
C ILE A 23 -2.61 -15.21 -4.90
N SER A 24 -2.75 -16.48 -5.28
CA SER A 24 -1.76 -17.24 -6.05
C SER A 24 -1.38 -16.52 -7.34
N ASP A 25 -2.38 -16.10 -8.11
CA ASP A 25 -2.19 -15.47 -9.43
C ASP A 25 -1.55 -14.08 -9.29
N VAL A 26 -1.94 -13.35 -8.24
CA VAL A 26 -1.35 -12.06 -7.90
C VAL A 26 0.10 -12.23 -7.49
N TRP A 27 0.42 -13.23 -6.68
CA TRP A 27 1.79 -13.49 -6.24
C TRP A 27 2.69 -14.00 -7.37
N GLU A 28 2.19 -14.89 -8.22
CA GLU A 28 2.88 -15.35 -9.44
C GLU A 28 3.20 -14.16 -10.36
N THR A 29 2.21 -13.29 -10.60
CA THR A 29 2.41 -12.06 -11.37
C THR A 29 3.47 -11.17 -10.72
N VAL A 30 3.45 -11.05 -9.39
CA VAL A 30 4.45 -10.28 -8.63
C VAL A 30 5.86 -10.89 -8.75
N GLN A 31 6.01 -12.17 -9.05
CA GLN A 31 7.33 -12.80 -9.23
C GLN A 31 7.85 -12.73 -10.67
N GLU A 32 7.03 -12.32 -11.63
CA GLU A 32 7.45 -12.21 -13.03
C GLU A 32 8.64 -11.27 -13.22
N LYS A 33 9.66 -11.79 -13.91
CA LYS A 33 10.87 -11.06 -14.30
C LYS A 33 11.59 -10.43 -13.10
N SER A 34 12.00 -11.26 -12.15
CA SER A 34 12.87 -10.89 -11.04
C SER A 34 14.11 -10.12 -11.51
N TYR A 35 14.46 -9.08 -10.78
CA TYR A 35 15.60 -8.24 -11.11
C TYR A 35 16.91 -8.91 -10.69
N SER A 36 17.83 -9.10 -11.64
CA SER A 36 19.23 -9.44 -11.34
C SER A 36 19.98 -8.27 -10.70
N LYS A 37 19.52 -7.04 -10.95
CA LYS A 37 20.03 -5.80 -10.35
C LYS A 37 18.88 -4.86 -10.04
N LEU A 38 18.78 -4.42 -8.78
CA LEU A 38 17.70 -3.55 -8.33
C LEU A 38 17.68 -2.21 -9.08
N PRO A 39 16.52 -1.80 -9.64
CA PRO A 39 16.38 -0.51 -10.30
C PRO A 39 16.56 0.64 -9.29
N GLN A 40 17.02 1.78 -9.80
CA GLN A 40 17.27 3.02 -9.05
C GLN A 40 16.58 4.19 -9.77
N THR A 41 15.27 4.05 -9.93
CA THR A 41 14.43 4.95 -10.69
C THR A 41 14.34 6.32 -10.01
N LYS A 42 14.65 7.39 -10.75
CA LYS A 42 14.56 8.76 -10.25
C LYS A 42 13.15 9.32 -10.43
N VAL A 43 12.70 10.03 -9.40
CA VAL A 43 11.50 10.88 -9.45
C VAL A 43 11.94 12.28 -9.86
N ASN A 44 11.37 12.80 -10.96
CA ASN A 44 11.63 14.15 -11.46
C ASN A 44 10.42 14.69 -12.22
N MET A 45 10.35 16.00 -12.44
CA MET A 45 9.20 16.64 -13.07
C MET A 45 8.92 16.18 -14.51
N ASN A 46 9.94 15.85 -15.27
CA ASN A 46 9.79 15.43 -16.67
C ASN A 46 9.05 14.10 -16.81
N ARG A 47 9.08 13.25 -15.78
CA ARG A 47 8.29 12.01 -15.74
C ARG A 47 6.82 12.24 -15.40
N LEU A 48 6.49 13.37 -14.77
CA LEU A 48 5.15 13.68 -14.26
C LEU A 48 4.24 14.34 -15.31
N THR A 49 4.81 14.91 -16.36
CA THR A 49 4.08 15.56 -17.45
C THR A 49 4.43 14.93 -18.79
N LYS A 50 3.46 14.83 -19.71
CA LYS A 50 3.71 14.55 -21.12
C LYS A 50 2.79 15.44 -21.94
N TRP A 51 3.38 16.32 -22.74
CA TRP A 51 2.68 17.16 -23.71
C TRP A 51 1.58 18.02 -23.06
N GLY A 52 1.91 18.67 -21.93
CA GLY A 52 0.97 19.50 -21.18
C GLY A 52 -0.07 18.75 -20.33
N LYS A 53 -0.22 17.44 -20.48
CA LYS A 53 -1.12 16.61 -19.65
C LYS A 53 -0.39 16.09 -18.41
N SER A 54 -1.05 16.17 -17.25
CA SER A 54 -0.57 15.61 -15.98
C SER A 54 -0.70 14.08 -16.02
N LYS A 55 0.42 13.35 -16.12
CA LYS A 55 0.41 11.88 -15.96
C LYS A 55 0.08 11.48 -14.52
N LEU A 56 0.34 12.39 -13.59
CA LEU A 56 0.08 12.18 -12.17
C LEU A 56 -1.42 12.18 -11.88
N GLU A 57 -2.19 13.07 -12.51
CA GLU A 57 -3.66 13.08 -12.41
C GLU A 57 -4.26 11.79 -12.98
N GLN A 58 -3.80 11.35 -14.15
CA GLN A 58 -4.24 10.07 -14.74
C GLN A 58 -3.90 8.88 -13.85
N SER A 59 -2.72 8.90 -13.22
CA SER A 59 -2.31 7.85 -12.28
C SER A 59 -3.15 7.88 -11.01
N ALA A 60 -3.45 9.07 -10.46
CA ALA A 60 -4.33 9.21 -9.31
C ALA A 60 -5.75 8.72 -9.61
N ASN A 61 -6.33 9.12 -10.75
CA ASN A 61 -7.63 8.65 -11.19
C ASN A 61 -7.66 7.13 -11.31
N ARG A 62 -6.66 6.51 -11.94
CA ARG A 62 -6.54 5.04 -12.03
C ARG A 62 -6.49 4.39 -10.63
N THR A 63 -5.68 4.93 -9.73
CA THR A 63 -5.54 4.39 -8.37
C THR A 63 -6.86 4.41 -7.60
N ILE A 64 -7.70 5.42 -7.82
CA ILE A 64 -9.00 5.55 -7.14
C ILE A 64 -10.10 4.74 -7.84
N SER A 65 -10.13 4.74 -9.18
CA SER A 65 -11.25 4.22 -9.95
C SER A 65 -11.11 2.74 -10.33
N ASN A 66 -9.88 2.26 -10.53
CA ASN A 66 -9.65 0.87 -10.92
C ASN A 66 -9.46 0.00 -9.67
N ARG A 67 -10.27 -1.05 -9.51
CA ARG A 67 -10.20 -1.97 -8.37
C ARG A 67 -9.37 -3.24 -8.64
N SER A 68 -8.92 -3.47 -9.87
CA SER A 68 -8.12 -4.65 -10.20
C SER A 68 -6.82 -4.70 -9.39
N ASP A 69 -6.46 -5.89 -8.94
CA ASP A 69 -5.25 -6.14 -8.13
C ASP A 69 -3.99 -6.22 -9.00
N ILE A 70 -4.16 -6.60 -10.27
CA ILE A 70 -3.14 -6.59 -11.32
C ILE A 70 -3.60 -5.69 -12.47
N LEU A 71 -2.65 -4.92 -13.00
CA LEU A 71 -2.84 -4.11 -14.19
C LEU A 71 -1.89 -4.56 -15.31
N PRO A 72 -2.19 -4.19 -16.57
CA PRO A 72 -1.16 -4.09 -17.60
C PRO A 72 0.00 -3.21 -17.12
N TYR A 73 1.16 -3.37 -17.74
CA TYR A 73 2.36 -2.61 -17.40
C TYR A 73 2.07 -1.11 -17.23
N PHE A 74 2.46 -0.54 -16.09
CA PHE A 74 2.38 0.88 -15.83
C PHE A 74 3.61 1.41 -15.09
N GLU A 75 3.88 2.70 -15.22
CA GLU A 75 4.93 3.35 -14.44
C GLU A 75 4.39 3.93 -13.14
N LYS A 76 4.99 3.53 -12.02
CA LYS A 76 4.85 4.21 -10.75
C LYS A 76 5.62 5.54 -10.80
N LEU A 77 4.88 6.65 -10.83
CA LEU A 77 5.45 8.02 -10.91
C LEU A 77 5.97 8.51 -9.56
N VAL A 78 5.32 8.05 -8.50
CA VAL A 78 5.75 8.13 -7.10
C VAL A 78 5.94 6.71 -6.59
N HIS A 79 6.74 6.55 -5.54
CA HIS A 79 7.10 5.23 -5.05
C HIS A 79 7.73 4.29 -6.10
N PRO A 80 8.61 4.77 -7.00
CA PRO A 80 9.06 3.95 -8.13
C PRO A 80 10.06 2.85 -7.73
N ASN A 81 10.63 2.90 -6.53
CA ASN A 81 11.56 1.90 -6.05
C ASN A 81 10.92 1.15 -4.87
N GLY A 82 10.69 -0.14 -5.05
CA GLY A 82 10.06 -0.98 -4.03
C GLY A 82 10.45 -2.44 -4.12
N THR A 83 9.89 -3.21 -3.20
CA THR A 83 9.90 -4.68 -3.20
C THR A 83 8.57 -5.15 -2.66
N CYS A 84 8.07 -6.27 -3.19
CA CYS A 84 6.83 -6.87 -2.77
C CYS A 84 7.08 -7.97 -1.75
N LEU A 85 6.12 -8.21 -0.88
CA LEU A 85 6.19 -9.12 0.24
C LEU A 85 4.91 -9.95 0.28
N LEU A 86 5.05 -11.23 0.61
CA LEU A 86 3.93 -12.10 0.94
C LEU A 86 4.04 -12.50 2.41
N GLY A 87 2.89 -12.56 3.09
CA GLY A 87 2.86 -12.91 4.50
C GLY A 87 1.47 -13.18 5.03
N GLU A 88 1.38 -13.21 6.36
CA GLU A 88 0.15 -13.43 7.13
C GLU A 88 -0.20 -12.17 7.93
N TRP A 89 -1.47 -11.77 7.86
CA TRP A 89 -2.13 -10.79 8.71
C TRP A 89 -2.85 -11.51 9.83
N LYS A 90 -2.64 -11.10 11.09
CA LYS A 90 -3.28 -11.70 12.25
C LYS A 90 -3.63 -10.66 13.32
N ILE A 91 -4.85 -10.71 13.83
CA ILE A 91 -5.29 -9.96 15.01
C ILE A 91 -5.52 -10.93 16.17
N ASP A 92 -4.78 -10.74 17.27
CA ASP A 92 -4.78 -11.62 18.43
C ASP A 92 -5.18 -10.96 19.75
N GLU A 93 -5.22 -9.63 19.82
CA GLU A 93 -5.63 -8.90 21.03
C GLU A 93 -7.11 -8.45 20.97
N ASP A 94 -7.72 -8.35 22.15
CA ASP A 94 -9.10 -7.84 22.29
C ASP A 94 -9.17 -6.36 21.89
N ASN A 95 -10.17 -6.02 21.09
CA ASN A 95 -10.44 -4.66 20.64
C ASN A 95 -11.90 -4.53 20.15
N ILE A 96 -12.35 -3.30 19.92
CA ILE A 96 -13.73 -2.97 19.54
C ILE A 96 -13.97 -2.95 18.02
N TYR A 97 -12.93 -3.09 17.20
CA TYR A 97 -13.03 -2.88 15.76
C TYR A 97 -13.55 -4.14 15.05
N THR A 98 -14.11 -3.94 13.87
CA THR A 98 -14.80 -4.98 13.11
C THR A 98 -13.99 -5.44 11.90
N GLY A 99 -14.54 -6.38 11.12
CA GLY A 99 -13.89 -6.94 9.94
C GLY A 99 -12.53 -7.54 10.28
N TYR A 100 -11.52 -7.28 9.44
CA TYR A 100 -10.17 -7.81 9.64
C TYR A 100 -9.35 -7.09 10.73
N PHE A 101 -9.95 -6.17 11.48
CA PHE A 101 -9.41 -5.69 12.75
C PHE A 101 -9.96 -6.46 13.98
N LYS A 102 -10.99 -7.29 13.82
CA LYS A 102 -11.58 -8.06 14.92
C LYS A 102 -10.61 -9.14 15.39
N LYS A 103 -10.51 -9.36 16.71
CA LYS A 103 -9.74 -10.47 17.29
C LYS A 103 -10.08 -11.80 16.64
N GLY A 104 -9.06 -12.59 16.35
CA GLY A 104 -9.17 -13.89 15.67
C GLY A 104 -9.14 -13.80 14.14
N SER A 105 -9.20 -12.60 13.56
CA SER A 105 -9.07 -12.43 12.11
C SER A 105 -7.68 -12.84 11.64
N GLN A 106 -7.64 -13.69 10.62
CA GLN A 106 -6.42 -14.15 9.97
C GLN A 106 -6.62 -14.11 8.46
N GLY A 107 -5.59 -13.69 7.73
CA GLY A 107 -5.62 -13.65 6.28
C GLY A 107 -4.22 -13.59 5.68
N LEU A 108 -4.09 -13.92 4.41
CA LEU A 108 -2.87 -13.70 3.65
C LEU A 108 -2.80 -12.24 3.20
N ILE A 109 -1.58 -11.72 3.06
CA ILE A 109 -1.36 -10.33 2.65
C ILE A 109 -0.25 -10.24 1.61
N VAL A 110 -0.52 -9.50 0.54
CA VAL A 110 0.49 -9.02 -0.40
C VAL A 110 0.76 -7.55 -0.11
N SER A 111 2.00 -7.22 0.17
CA SER A 111 2.42 -5.86 0.50
C SER A 111 3.51 -5.36 -0.43
N ARG A 112 3.68 -4.05 -0.50
CA ARG A 112 4.81 -3.40 -1.17
C ARG A 112 5.47 -2.37 -0.27
N ALA A 113 6.69 -2.66 0.15
CA ALA A 113 7.57 -1.71 0.80
C ALA A 113 8.27 -0.84 -0.26
N SER A 114 8.32 0.47 -0.05
CA SER A 114 8.81 1.41 -1.05
C SER A 114 9.39 2.69 -0.46
N VAL A 115 10.09 3.46 -1.29
CA VAL A 115 10.44 4.86 -1.00
C VAL A 115 9.67 5.79 -1.93
N ALA A 116 9.00 6.81 -1.40
CA ALA A 116 8.16 7.73 -2.17
C ALA A 116 8.96 8.50 -3.24
N LEU A 117 10.22 8.82 -2.92
CA LEU A 117 11.15 9.57 -3.77
C LEU A 117 12.18 8.64 -4.42
N SER A 118 13.39 9.16 -4.65
CA SER A 118 14.41 8.50 -5.47
C SER A 118 15.41 7.65 -4.70
N ASP A 119 15.68 7.98 -3.43
CA ASP A 119 16.79 7.41 -2.69
C ASP A 119 16.37 6.16 -1.91
N THR A 120 17.13 5.08 -2.10
CA THR A 120 16.89 3.75 -1.52
C THR A 120 17.89 3.42 -0.41
N LYS A 121 19.05 4.09 -0.43
CA LYS A 121 20.22 3.75 0.40
C LYS A 121 20.25 4.49 1.74
N ARG A 122 20.73 3.79 2.78
CA ARG A 122 21.01 4.36 4.11
C ARG A 122 21.89 5.61 4.03
N GLY A 123 21.63 6.56 4.92
CA GLY A 123 22.36 7.83 5.00
C GLY A 123 21.78 8.93 4.09
N LYS A 124 20.81 8.58 3.23
CA LYS A 124 19.99 9.56 2.50
C LYS A 124 18.68 9.83 3.23
N ARG A 125 18.05 10.96 2.90
CA ARG A 125 16.69 11.27 3.35
C ARG A 125 15.71 10.46 2.52
N ARG A 126 14.89 9.63 3.15
CA ARG A 126 13.99 8.67 2.49
C ARG A 126 12.61 8.75 3.14
N SER A 127 11.58 8.77 2.31
CA SER A 127 10.18 8.67 2.76
C SER A 127 9.74 7.24 2.48
N PHE A 128 9.61 6.45 3.53
CA PHE A 128 9.24 5.04 3.42
C PHE A 128 7.73 4.89 3.43
N GLY A 129 7.25 3.91 2.65
CA GLY A 129 5.85 3.53 2.64
C GLY A 129 5.68 2.02 2.54
N LEU A 130 4.58 1.55 3.09
CA LEU A 130 4.10 0.18 2.94
C LEU A 130 2.62 0.24 2.55
N ALA A 131 2.31 -0.28 1.37
CA ALA A 131 0.94 -0.56 0.97
C ALA A 131 0.68 -2.05 1.18
N GLY A 132 -0.50 -2.40 1.70
CA GLY A 132 -0.89 -3.79 1.94
C GLY A 132 -2.24 -4.10 1.31
N LYS A 133 -2.41 -5.35 0.90
CA LYS A 133 -3.63 -5.92 0.33
C LYS A 133 -3.93 -7.23 1.03
N ILE A 134 -4.98 -7.24 1.84
CA ILE A 134 -5.39 -8.36 2.68
C ILE A 134 -6.40 -9.22 1.92
N TYR A 135 -6.15 -10.52 1.89
CA TYR A 135 -7.04 -11.55 1.37
C TYR A 135 -7.67 -12.29 2.55
N PRO A 136 -9.00 -12.45 2.59
CA PRO A 136 -9.69 -13.10 3.69
C PRO A 136 -9.61 -14.64 3.66
N THR A 137 -8.39 -15.18 3.53
CA THR A 137 -8.09 -16.61 3.47
C THR A 137 -6.74 -16.88 4.13
N THR A 138 -6.54 -18.08 4.67
CA THR A 138 -5.21 -18.60 5.07
C THR A 138 -4.64 -19.59 4.05
N ASP A 139 -5.40 -19.90 2.99
CA ASP A 139 -5.02 -20.79 1.91
C ASP A 139 -4.55 -19.98 0.68
N ILE A 140 -3.30 -20.18 0.28
CA ILE A 140 -2.70 -19.52 -0.89
C ILE A 140 -3.34 -19.99 -2.21
N ASN A 141 -3.89 -21.20 -2.24
CA ASN A 141 -4.52 -21.82 -3.40
C ASN A 141 -6.05 -21.75 -3.33
N HIS A 142 -6.59 -20.78 -2.59
CA HIS A 142 -8.04 -20.63 -2.40
C HIS A 142 -8.77 -20.60 -3.75
N SER A 143 -9.81 -21.43 -3.87
CA SER A 143 -10.45 -21.76 -5.13
C SER A 143 -11.35 -20.66 -5.70
N GLU A 144 -11.67 -19.64 -4.92
CA GLU A 144 -12.55 -18.53 -5.32
C GLU A 144 -11.79 -17.21 -5.42
N ASN A 145 -12.30 -16.28 -6.22
CA ASN A 145 -11.83 -14.90 -6.19
C ASN A 145 -12.23 -14.26 -4.86
N LEU A 146 -11.27 -13.59 -4.22
CA LEU A 146 -11.49 -12.98 -2.91
C LEU A 146 -11.50 -11.46 -3.02
N GLU A 147 -12.54 -10.83 -2.48
CA GLU A 147 -12.51 -9.39 -2.27
C GLU A 147 -11.40 -9.02 -1.28
N THR A 148 -10.64 -7.97 -1.61
CA THR A 148 -9.49 -7.55 -0.80
C THR A 148 -9.72 -6.21 -0.11
N ALA A 149 -9.01 -6.02 1.01
CA ALA A 149 -8.89 -4.72 1.67
C ALA A 149 -7.49 -4.14 1.46
N ASN A 150 -7.40 -2.90 0.99
CA ASN A 150 -6.13 -2.20 0.85
C ASN A 150 -5.90 -1.20 1.99
N PHE A 151 -4.65 -0.99 2.34
CA PHE A 151 -4.22 0.10 3.19
C PHE A 151 -2.89 0.69 2.73
N PHE A 152 -2.61 1.90 3.21
CA PHE A 152 -1.39 2.63 2.87
C PHE A 152 -0.85 3.30 4.12
N THR A 153 0.38 2.99 4.47
CA THR A 153 1.09 3.63 5.58
C THR A 153 2.43 4.19 5.13
N MET A 154 2.89 5.25 5.78
CA MET A 154 4.15 5.92 5.50
C MET A 154 4.78 6.48 6.78
N ASP A 155 6.09 6.67 6.82
CA ASP A 155 6.75 7.29 7.98
C ASP A 155 6.55 8.81 7.99
N ASP A 156 7.15 9.49 7.03
CA ASP A 156 7.13 10.94 6.88
C ASP A 156 7.15 11.27 5.38
N LEU A 157 6.24 12.12 4.92
CA LEU A 157 6.14 12.52 3.51
C LEU A 157 7.39 13.29 3.05
N GLY A 158 7.94 14.17 3.91
CA GLY A 158 9.21 14.85 3.66
C GLY A 158 10.43 13.92 3.73
N GLY A 159 10.26 12.72 4.24
CA GLY A 159 11.28 11.70 4.46
C GLY A 159 12.12 11.95 5.71
N THR A 160 12.78 10.91 6.19
CA THR A 160 13.61 10.95 7.39
C THR A 160 15.04 10.48 7.07
N LYS A 161 15.98 10.68 8.01
CA LYS A 161 17.32 10.05 7.95
C LYS A 161 17.35 8.72 8.71
N ILE A 162 16.20 8.09 8.93
CA ILE A 162 16.13 6.79 9.61
C ILE A 162 17.06 5.80 8.90
N LYS A 163 17.88 5.11 9.72
CA LYS A 163 18.97 4.28 9.22
C LYS A 163 18.46 3.05 8.48
N LYS A 164 17.34 2.48 8.92
CA LYS A 164 16.84 1.16 8.52
C LYS A 164 15.32 1.18 8.36
N PHE A 165 14.79 0.46 7.38
CA PHE A 165 13.34 0.30 7.21
C PHE A 165 12.70 -0.30 8.47
N SER A 166 13.37 -1.25 9.13
CA SER A 166 12.88 -1.87 10.38
C SER A 166 12.73 -0.91 11.55
N LEU A 167 13.33 0.28 11.50
CA LEU A 167 13.21 1.31 12.54
C LEU A 167 12.13 2.35 12.25
N THR A 168 11.38 2.19 11.15
CA THR A 168 10.30 3.11 10.79
C THR A 168 9.04 2.82 11.59
N LYS A 169 8.27 3.88 11.83
CA LYS A 169 6.89 3.82 12.31
C LYS A 169 6.01 4.30 11.17
N LEU A 170 5.35 3.38 10.49
CA LEU A 170 4.54 3.69 9.31
C LEU A 170 3.10 3.93 9.75
N THR A 171 2.54 5.10 9.47
CA THR A 171 1.16 5.46 9.85
C THR A 171 0.29 5.72 8.64
N ASN A 172 -1.03 5.53 8.78
CA ASN A 172 -2.01 5.93 7.75
C ASN A 172 -2.21 7.46 7.67
N GLU A 173 -1.72 8.20 8.66
CA GLU A 173 -1.61 9.66 8.68
C GLU A 173 -0.13 10.04 8.92
N PRO A 174 0.70 10.07 7.86
CA PRO A 174 2.13 10.32 8.00
C PRO A 174 2.43 11.75 8.39
N GLU A 175 3.54 11.93 9.08
CA GLU A 175 4.06 13.27 9.36
C GLU A 175 4.50 13.98 8.08
N LEU A 176 4.50 15.30 8.11
CA LEU A 176 4.98 16.15 7.02
C LEU A 176 6.12 17.04 7.51
N SER A 177 7.31 16.46 7.65
CA SER A 177 8.51 17.25 7.94
C SER A 177 8.85 18.21 6.80
N VAL A 178 9.12 19.47 7.14
CA VAL A 178 9.58 20.48 6.18
C VAL A 178 10.92 20.03 5.57
N SER A 179 10.93 19.84 4.26
CA SER A 179 12.11 19.44 3.48
C SER A 179 11.92 19.76 2.00
N LEU A 180 13.01 19.75 1.22
CA LEU A 180 12.90 19.87 -0.24
C LEU A 180 12.05 18.74 -0.85
N GLY A 181 12.08 17.54 -0.25
CA GLY A 181 11.22 16.42 -0.62
C GLY A 181 9.74 16.73 -0.35
N ALA A 182 9.42 17.29 0.82
CA ALA A 182 8.06 17.72 1.13
C ALA A 182 7.58 18.83 0.20
N ILE A 183 8.40 19.85 -0.08
CA ILE A 183 8.05 20.92 -1.05
C ILE A 183 7.77 20.33 -2.43
N PHE A 184 8.58 19.35 -2.85
CA PHE A 184 8.38 18.65 -4.11
C PHE A 184 7.05 17.86 -4.11
N LEU A 185 6.76 17.09 -3.06
CA LEU A 185 5.50 16.37 -2.93
C LEU A 185 4.28 17.28 -2.81
N ILE A 186 4.37 18.41 -2.12
CA ILE A 186 3.30 19.43 -2.04
C ILE A 186 3.05 20.04 -3.43
N ARG A 187 4.11 20.29 -4.21
CA ARG A 187 3.96 20.72 -5.62
C ARG A 187 3.29 19.64 -6.46
N MET A 188 3.61 18.37 -6.23
CA MET A 188 2.92 17.24 -6.86
C MET A 188 1.45 17.14 -6.43
N ALA A 189 1.15 17.43 -5.15
CA ALA A 189 -0.20 17.39 -4.60
C ALA A 189 -1.17 18.28 -5.38
N ARG A 190 -0.71 19.43 -5.90
CA ARG A 190 -1.54 20.31 -6.75
C ARG A 190 -2.07 19.64 -8.02
N PHE A 191 -1.31 18.71 -8.60
CA PHE A 191 -1.71 18.00 -9.82
C PHE A 191 -2.68 16.84 -9.56
N VAL A 192 -2.67 16.29 -8.34
CA VAL A 192 -3.65 15.28 -7.92
C VAL A 192 -4.80 15.89 -7.16
N SER A 193 -4.68 17.16 -6.74
CA SER A 193 -5.65 17.86 -5.92
C SER A 193 -7.02 17.67 -6.54
N LYS A 194 -7.28 17.98 -7.82
CA LYS A 194 -8.62 17.77 -8.43
C LYS A 194 -9.18 16.34 -8.31
N ALA A 195 -8.33 15.32 -8.40
CA ALA A 195 -8.75 13.92 -8.22
C ALA A 195 -9.09 13.59 -6.74
N PHE A 196 -8.52 14.33 -5.78
CA PHE A 196 -8.74 14.19 -4.34
C PHE A 196 -9.52 15.36 -3.68
N THR A 197 -9.88 16.45 -4.40
CA THR A 197 -10.49 17.67 -3.81
C THR A 197 -11.99 17.48 -3.58
N ASN A 198 -12.61 16.52 -4.27
CA ASN A 198 -13.96 16.10 -3.95
C ASN A 198 -14.01 15.16 -2.72
N ALA A 199 -12.93 15.04 -1.94
CA ALA A 199 -12.71 13.97 -0.97
C ALA A 199 -12.06 14.39 0.38
N ASP A 200 -12.58 15.43 1.07
CA ASP A 200 -12.45 15.75 2.54
C ASP A 200 -11.53 16.89 3.02
N ASN A 201 -11.77 17.26 4.29
CA ASN A 201 -11.13 18.28 5.15
C ASN A 201 -9.72 17.92 5.69
N ASN A 202 -9.25 16.67 5.56
CA ASN A 202 -7.88 16.28 5.93
C ASN A 202 -7.24 15.35 4.88
N PRO A 203 -6.56 15.89 3.84
CA PRO A 203 -5.94 15.10 2.79
C PRO A 203 -4.73 14.25 3.26
N GLY A 204 -4.32 14.37 4.52
CA GLY A 204 -3.22 13.61 5.12
C GLY A 204 -3.64 12.24 5.67
N LEU A 205 -4.93 12.01 5.95
CA LEU A 205 -5.44 10.78 6.56
C LEU A 205 -5.90 9.78 5.49
N ARG A 206 -5.38 8.55 5.55
CA ARG A 206 -5.84 7.44 4.71
C ARG A 206 -6.78 6.55 5.50
N GLN A 207 -8.05 6.54 5.12
CA GLN A 207 -9.08 5.77 5.84
C GLN A 207 -8.83 4.25 5.76
N LEU A 208 -9.25 3.55 6.81
CA LEU A 208 -9.01 2.11 7.01
C LEU A 208 -10.27 1.26 6.86
N TRP A 209 -11.35 1.85 6.36
CA TRP A 209 -12.70 1.26 6.35
C TRP A 209 -12.78 -0.05 5.58
N GLN A 210 -11.97 -0.23 4.54
CA GLN A 210 -11.93 -1.47 3.77
C GLN A 210 -11.56 -2.66 4.66
N ILE A 211 -10.63 -2.49 5.60
CA ILE A 211 -10.23 -3.54 6.54
C ILE A 211 -11.38 -3.84 7.50
N SER A 212 -12.02 -2.79 8.04
CA SER A 212 -13.15 -2.94 8.97
C SER A 212 -14.41 -3.53 8.34
N SER A 213 -14.54 -3.45 7.01
CA SER A 213 -15.66 -4.01 6.25
C SER A 213 -15.39 -5.42 5.74
N LEU A 214 -14.13 -5.81 5.64
CA LEU A 214 -13.75 -7.10 5.05
C LEU A 214 -14.31 -8.25 5.90
N GLY A 215 -15.05 -9.15 5.25
CA GLY A 215 -15.68 -10.30 5.90
C GLY A 215 -16.92 -9.97 6.75
N LEU A 216 -17.38 -8.71 6.79
CA LEU A 216 -18.66 -8.37 7.39
C LEU A 216 -19.82 -8.88 6.53
N LYS A 217 -20.90 -9.27 7.20
CA LYS A 217 -22.18 -9.57 6.55
C LYS A 217 -23.02 -8.30 6.41
N ASP A 218 -23.96 -8.32 5.47
CA ASP A 218 -24.92 -7.24 5.29
C ASP A 218 -25.66 -6.92 6.59
N GLY A 219 -25.65 -5.64 6.96
CA GLY A 219 -26.29 -5.13 8.19
C GLY A 219 -25.43 -5.20 9.45
N GLU A 220 -24.24 -5.79 9.40
CA GLU A 220 -23.30 -5.72 10.54
C GLU A 220 -22.73 -4.30 10.68
N ALA A 221 -22.71 -3.78 11.91
CA ALA A 221 -22.18 -2.46 12.19
C ALA A 221 -20.67 -2.43 11.93
N GLN A 222 -20.19 -1.40 11.26
CA GLN A 222 -18.78 -1.24 10.93
C GLN A 222 -18.11 -0.28 11.93
N LEU A 223 -17.12 -0.77 12.68
CA LEU A 223 -16.30 0.05 13.59
C LEU A 223 -14.86 0.11 13.06
N THR A 224 -14.44 1.33 12.70
CA THR A 224 -13.17 1.58 12.01
C THR A 224 -12.21 2.38 12.90
N PRO A 225 -10.98 1.91 13.11
CA PRO A 225 -9.97 2.72 13.78
C PRO A 225 -9.65 3.95 12.94
N MET A 226 -9.43 5.08 13.60
CA MET A 226 -9.03 6.30 12.90
C MET A 226 -7.57 6.20 12.44
N TRP A 227 -6.70 5.71 13.32
CA TRP A 227 -5.28 5.59 13.06
C TRP A 227 -4.80 4.15 13.13
N MET A 228 -3.86 3.83 12.26
CA MET A 228 -3.08 2.59 12.30
C MET A 228 -1.59 2.93 12.19
N ARG A 229 -0.77 2.21 12.96
CA ARG A 229 0.68 2.27 12.94
C ARG A 229 1.25 0.86 12.78
N LEU A 230 2.23 0.73 11.89
CA LEU A 230 3.02 -0.48 11.71
C LEU A 230 4.45 -0.21 12.15
N SER A 231 4.98 -1.10 12.99
CA SER A 231 6.35 -1.02 13.51
C SER A 231 6.97 -2.42 13.46
N ALA A 232 8.18 -2.58 12.93
CA ALA A 232 8.84 -3.89 12.98
C ALA A 232 9.05 -4.31 14.44
N VAL A 233 8.90 -5.60 14.74
CA VAL A 233 9.25 -6.10 16.08
C VAL A 233 10.78 -6.04 16.27
N LYS A 234 11.23 -6.03 17.53
CA LYS A 234 12.68 -6.01 17.83
C LYS A 234 13.37 -7.25 17.25
N GLY A 235 14.60 -7.10 16.76
CA GLY A 235 15.41 -8.19 16.21
C GLY A 235 15.80 -8.02 14.73
N PHE A 236 15.13 -7.11 14.01
CA PHE A 236 15.34 -6.87 12.58
C PHE A 236 16.31 -5.72 12.27
N GLU A 237 16.89 -5.12 13.30
CA GLU A 237 17.78 -3.96 13.20
C GLU A 237 19.26 -4.35 13.07
N TYR A 238 19.63 -5.63 12.93
CA TYR A 238 21.04 -6.04 12.98
C TYR A 238 21.73 -6.19 11.63
N ASN A 239 21.01 -6.25 10.51
CA ASN A 239 21.65 -6.39 9.20
C ASN A 239 22.39 -5.10 8.75
N SER A 240 23.39 -5.23 7.88
CA SER A 240 24.29 -4.13 7.47
C SER A 240 23.95 -3.52 6.10
N GLU A 241 22.89 -4.02 5.45
CA GLU A 241 22.51 -3.65 4.09
C GLU A 241 22.31 -2.14 3.91
N LYS A 242 22.65 -1.67 2.71
CA LYS A 242 22.54 -0.25 2.36
C LYS A 242 21.19 0.06 1.75
N ASP A 243 20.73 -0.74 0.79
CA ASP A 243 19.43 -0.60 0.14
C ASP A 243 18.36 -1.26 1.01
N PHE A 244 17.25 -0.57 1.27
CA PHE A 244 16.21 -1.10 2.16
C PHE A 244 15.57 -2.39 1.63
N ARG A 245 15.59 -2.62 0.31
CA ARG A 245 15.03 -3.84 -0.28
C ARG A 245 15.88 -5.06 0.09
N ASN A 246 17.20 -4.89 0.04
CA ASN A 246 18.13 -5.91 0.53
C ASN A 246 18.04 -6.08 2.05
N GLU A 247 17.85 -4.98 2.79
CA GLU A 247 17.64 -5.03 4.25
C GLU A 247 16.46 -5.94 4.62
N ILE A 248 15.33 -5.80 3.91
CA ILE A 248 14.15 -6.65 4.13
C ILE A 248 14.45 -8.10 3.69
N ALA A 249 15.06 -8.30 2.52
CA ALA A 249 15.42 -9.62 2.01
C ALA A 249 16.32 -10.39 2.99
N GLU A 250 17.35 -9.72 3.51
CA GLU A 250 18.31 -10.30 4.45
C GLU A 250 17.64 -10.63 5.80
N ASN A 251 16.72 -9.79 6.27
CA ASN A 251 15.95 -10.10 7.49
C ASN A 251 15.11 -11.36 7.33
N ILE A 252 14.37 -11.49 6.23
CA ILE A 252 13.56 -12.68 5.93
C ILE A 252 14.46 -13.91 5.80
N LYS A 253 15.55 -13.82 5.02
CA LYS A 253 16.51 -14.91 4.83
C LYS A 253 17.13 -15.39 6.14
N ARG A 254 17.54 -14.46 7.01
CA ARG A 254 18.25 -14.79 8.25
C ARG A 254 17.33 -15.32 9.34
N ASN A 255 16.14 -14.74 9.48
CA ASN A 255 15.26 -15.01 10.62
C ASN A 255 14.07 -15.91 10.25
N GLY A 256 13.87 -16.20 8.95
CA GLY A 256 12.69 -16.89 8.41
C GLY A 256 11.50 -15.96 8.16
N ASP A 257 11.51 -14.75 8.72
CA ASP A 257 10.47 -13.75 8.52
C ASP A 257 10.94 -12.30 8.75
N MET A 258 10.06 -11.36 8.42
CA MET A 258 10.06 -10.00 8.93
C MET A 258 8.68 -9.64 9.47
N THR A 259 8.57 -9.53 10.79
CA THR A 259 7.31 -9.29 11.49
C THR A 259 7.12 -7.82 11.90
N PHE A 260 5.91 -7.30 11.68
CA PHE A 260 5.46 -5.98 12.11
C PHE A 260 4.31 -6.11 13.12
N SER A 261 4.32 -5.28 14.17
CA SER A 261 3.15 -5.07 15.01
C SER A 261 2.12 -4.21 14.29
N ILE A 262 0.84 -4.55 14.43
CA ILE A 262 -0.30 -3.72 14.05
C ILE A 262 -0.77 -3.00 15.30
N GLU A 263 -0.74 -1.67 15.29
CA GLU A 263 -1.21 -0.83 16.38
C GLU A 263 -2.30 0.11 15.86
N VAL A 264 -3.32 0.38 16.66
CA VAL A 264 -4.46 1.24 16.27
C VAL A 264 -4.82 2.23 17.37
N ALA A 265 -5.48 3.32 17.00
CA ALA A 265 -5.99 4.34 17.92
C ALA A 265 -7.24 5.02 17.36
N GLY A 266 -8.11 5.47 18.28
CA GLY A 266 -9.31 6.25 18.00
C GLY A 266 -10.36 5.54 17.15
N THR A 267 -11.57 6.08 17.10
CA THR A 267 -12.63 5.61 16.19
C THR A 267 -12.99 6.71 15.19
N MET A 268 -13.25 6.33 13.93
CA MET A 268 -13.59 7.31 12.87
C MET A 268 -14.80 8.21 13.24
N ASN A 269 -15.81 7.63 13.89
CA ASN A 269 -17.05 8.33 14.29
C ASN A 269 -16.90 9.29 15.48
N ALA A 270 -15.72 9.38 16.10
CA ALA A 270 -15.44 10.26 17.24
C ALA A 270 -14.59 11.49 16.86
N GLY A 271 -14.32 11.71 15.56
CA GLY A 271 -13.63 12.89 15.05
C GLY A 271 -12.11 12.94 15.31
N SER A 272 -11.41 13.96 14.79
CA SER A 272 -9.93 14.01 14.79
C SER A 272 -9.27 14.55 16.06
N GLU A 273 -10.04 15.05 17.02
CA GLU A 273 -9.50 15.66 18.26
C GLU A 273 -9.09 14.62 19.32
N GLN A 274 -9.25 13.34 19.02
CA GLN A 274 -8.92 12.24 19.93
C GLN A 274 -7.41 12.14 20.19
N VAL A 275 -7.05 11.74 21.41
CA VAL A 275 -5.66 11.42 21.76
C VAL A 275 -5.24 10.14 21.02
N LYS A 276 -4.09 10.19 20.33
CA LYS A 276 -3.51 9.05 19.61
C LYS A 276 -2.87 8.03 20.57
N SER A 277 -3.69 7.36 21.37
CA SER A 277 -3.27 6.27 22.26
C SER A 277 -3.21 4.96 21.48
N PHE A 278 -2.05 4.66 20.88
CA PHE A 278 -1.86 3.45 20.09
C PHE A 278 -1.77 2.21 20.97
N THR A 279 -2.61 1.22 20.66
CA THR A 279 -2.60 -0.11 21.27
C THR A 279 -2.29 -1.15 20.22
N LYS A 280 -1.38 -2.09 20.52
CA LYS A 280 -1.11 -3.24 19.65
C LYS A 280 -2.35 -4.14 19.63
N ILE A 281 -2.76 -4.56 18.43
CA ILE A 281 -3.88 -5.49 18.24
C ILE A 281 -3.52 -6.78 17.49
N GLY A 282 -2.36 -6.80 16.83
CA GLY A 282 -2.01 -7.89 15.94
C GLY A 282 -0.61 -7.78 15.36
N THR A 283 -0.35 -8.59 14.33
CA THR A 283 0.91 -8.63 13.61
C THR A 283 0.72 -8.88 12.11
N ILE A 284 1.73 -8.48 11.33
CA ILE A 284 1.93 -8.93 9.95
C ILE A 284 3.28 -9.65 9.88
N LYS A 285 3.28 -10.91 9.47
CA LYS A 285 4.50 -11.72 9.34
C LYS A 285 4.81 -11.99 7.87
N TYR A 286 5.84 -11.33 7.32
CA TYR A 286 6.26 -11.55 5.94
C TYR A 286 7.30 -12.67 5.86
N THR A 287 7.07 -13.65 5.00
CA THR A 287 7.94 -14.82 4.83
C THR A 287 8.56 -14.90 3.44
N GLU A 288 8.01 -14.17 2.46
CA GLU A 288 8.56 -14.11 1.12
C GLU A 288 8.72 -12.67 0.63
N ILE A 289 9.62 -12.50 -0.33
CA ILE A 289 9.97 -11.21 -0.92
C ILE A 289 10.23 -11.37 -2.42
N SER A 290 9.79 -10.39 -3.20
CA SER A 290 10.07 -10.32 -4.64
C SER A 290 10.37 -8.88 -5.07
N ALA A 291 11.54 -8.70 -5.69
CA ALA A 291 11.91 -7.47 -6.39
C ALA A 291 11.96 -7.77 -7.90
N SER A 292 10.94 -7.33 -8.63
CA SER A 292 10.67 -7.77 -9.99
C SER A 292 9.92 -6.71 -10.81
N GLU A 293 9.85 -6.91 -12.13
CA GLU A 293 9.03 -6.08 -13.00
C GLU A 293 7.54 -6.19 -12.65
N GLY A 294 7.05 -7.40 -12.33
CA GLY A 294 5.67 -7.62 -11.90
C GLY A 294 5.28 -6.79 -10.66
N CYS A 295 6.16 -6.77 -9.66
CA CYS A 295 5.98 -5.97 -8.45
C CYS A 295 5.90 -4.46 -8.76
N ASP A 296 6.86 -3.94 -9.55
CA ASP A 296 6.98 -2.51 -9.78
C ASP A 296 5.99 -1.98 -10.84
N HIS A 297 5.50 -2.84 -11.74
CA HIS A 297 4.76 -2.39 -12.92
C HIS A 297 3.42 -3.06 -13.15
N ARG A 298 3.05 -4.09 -12.38
CA ARG A 298 1.75 -4.77 -12.52
C ARG A 298 0.91 -4.77 -11.25
N LEU A 299 1.53 -4.97 -10.09
CA LEU A 299 0.82 -4.94 -8.81
C LEU A 299 0.20 -3.57 -8.53
N HIS A 300 -1.09 -3.60 -8.21
CA HIS A 300 -1.92 -2.43 -7.98
C HIS A 300 -2.64 -2.47 -6.63
N PHE A 301 -2.63 -1.33 -5.95
CA PHE A 301 -3.38 -1.10 -4.72
C PHE A 301 -4.40 -0.02 -5.02
N ASN A 302 -5.68 -0.39 -5.05
CA ASN A 302 -6.75 0.58 -5.15
C ASN A 302 -6.77 1.41 -3.86
N HIS A 303 -6.76 2.73 -4.00
CA HIS A 303 -6.91 3.60 -2.84
C HIS A 303 -8.37 3.63 -2.42
N PRO A 304 -8.71 3.30 -1.16
CA PRO A 304 -10.07 3.42 -0.66
C PRO A 304 -10.60 4.82 -0.97
N LYS A 305 -11.77 4.89 -1.60
CA LYS A 305 -12.49 6.17 -1.70
C LYS A 305 -12.82 6.62 -0.28
N LEU A 306 -12.72 7.92 -0.06
CA LEU A 306 -13.15 8.49 1.20
C LEU A 306 -14.66 8.26 1.37
N ARG A 307 -15.03 7.80 2.57
CA ARG A 307 -16.41 7.67 3.04
C ARG A 307 -16.68 8.75 4.09
N ALA A 308 -17.58 9.66 3.75
CA ALA A 308 -18.00 10.74 4.65
C ALA A 308 -19.01 10.25 5.71
N ASP A 309 -19.67 9.11 5.45
CA ASP A 309 -20.64 8.49 6.36
C ASP A 309 -19.99 7.78 7.57
N LEU A 310 -18.66 7.82 7.67
CA LEU A 310 -17.89 7.30 8.80
C LEU A 310 -17.37 8.39 9.74
N ASN A 311 -17.55 9.67 9.38
CA ASN A 311 -17.13 10.84 10.16
C ASN A 311 -18.29 11.38 11.01
#